data_AF-A0A7R9JIU0-F1
#
_entry.id   AF-A0A7R9JIU0-F1
#
_cell.length_a   1.000
_cell.length_b   1.000
_cell.length_c   1.000
_cell.angle_alpha   90.00
_cell.angle_beta   90.00
_cell.angle_gamma   90.00
#
_symmetry.space_group_name_H-M   'P 1'
#
loop_
_entity.id
_entity.type
_entity.pdbx_description
1 polymer ?
#
loop_
_entity_poly.entity_id
_entity_poly.type
_entity_poly.pdbx_seq_one_letter_code
_entity_poly.pdbx_strand_id
1 'polypeptide(L)'
;MEKYWHEFEDKDENKLSYMDIFKEYIEVIEKHIETSLKTKMAGFSMESFIRLLEDRRDGLEGEVFEMLFTFSDFIAFKEMFLDYKAMKEGTAVDFSSGIQITHLTS
;
A
#
# COMPACT_ATOMS: atom_id res chain seq x y z
N MET A 1 -10.11 -1.59 -3.60
CA MET A 1 -10.26 -0.20 -4.07
C MET A 1 -11.59 0.04 -4.79
N GLU A 2 -11.91 -0.68 -5.89
CA GLU A 2 -13.16 -0.50 -6.66
C GLU A 2 -14.45 -0.41 -5.82
N LYS A 3 -14.54 -1.21 -4.74
CA LYS A 3 -15.71 -1.25 -3.86
C LYS A 3 -15.97 0.04 -3.07
N TYR A 4 -14.92 0.82 -2.77
CA TYR A 4 -15.00 1.88 -1.75
C TYR A 4 -14.41 3.24 -2.16
N TRP A 5 -13.89 3.39 -3.37
CA TRP A 5 -13.19 4.62 -3.76
C TRP A 5 -14.03 5.90 -3.64
N HIS A 6 -15.34 5.81 -3.83
CA HIS A 6 -16.27 6.93 -3.66
C HIS A 6 -16.35 7.46 -2.22
N GLU A 7 -16.05 6.63 -1.22
CA GLU A 7 -16.13 7.00 0.19
C GLU A 7 -15.00 7.97 0.61
N PHE A 8 -13.88 7.94 -0.12
CA PHE A 8 -12.68 8.70 0.21
C PHE A 8 -12.76 10.16 -0.23
N GLU A 9 -12.40 11.06 0.69
CA GLU A 9 -12.39 12.51 0.50
C GLU A 9 -11.01 13.07 0.82
N ASP A 10 -10.55 13.98 -0.03
CA ASP A 10 -9.31 14.71 0.15
C ASP A 10 -9.50 15.85 1.15
N LYS A 11 -9.60 15.47 2.43
CA LYS A 11 -9.74 16.36 3.59
C LYS A 11 -8.93 15.80 4.74
N ASP A 12 -8.45 16.66 5.63
CA ASP A 12 -7.72 16.25 6.83
C ASP A 12 -8.58 15.37 7.78
N GLU A 13 -9.88 15.65 7.86
CA GLU A 13 -10.81 14.88 8.69
C GLU A 13 -11.17 13.54 8.04
N ASN A 14 -11.02 12.45 8.81
CA ASN A 14 -11.30 11.10 8.34
C ASN A 14 -12.72 10.65 8.72
N LYS A 15 -13.42 9.98 7.79
CA LYS A 15 -14.69 9.32 8.11
C LYS A 15 -14.44 8.12 9.02
N LEU A 16 -15.38 7.85 9.94
CA LEU A 16 -15.35 6.67 10.79
C LEU A 16 -15.27 5.36 9.98
N SER A 17 -15.93 5.32 8.81
CA SER A 17 -15.91 4.18 7.90
C SER A 17 -14.52 3.84 7.34
N TYR A 18 -13.56 4.78 7.34
CA TYR A 18 -12.21 4.52 6.83
C TYR A 18 -11.48 3.45 7.64
N MET A 19 -11.72 3.40 8.95
CA MET A 19 -11.10 2.39 9.82
C MET A 19 -11.63 0.98 9.54
N ASP A 20 -12.92 0.86 9.24
CA ASP A 20 -13.52 -0.43 8.93
C ASP A 20 -13.04 -0.94 7.56
N ILE A 21 -12.95 -0.05 6.58
CA ILE A 21 -12.40 -0.37 5.26
C ILE A 21 -10.90 -0.71 5.36
N PHE A 22 -10.15 0.01 6.19
CA PHE A 22 -8.73 -0.25 6.42
C PHE A 22 -8.51 -1.64 7.04
N LYS A 23 -9.31 -2.03 8.03
CA LYS A 23 -9.25 -3.40 8.59
C LYS A 23 -9.55 -4.47 7.54
N GLU A 24 -10.56 -4.27 6.70
CA GLU A 24 -10.87 -5.20 5.59
C GLU A 24 -9.68 -5.29 4.61
N TYR A 25 -9.02 -4.17 4.32
CA TYR A 25 -7.83 -4.12 3.48
C TYR A 25 -6.65 -4.89 4.08
N ILE A 26 -6.35 -4.66 5.37
CA ILE A 26 -5.27 -5.36 6.08
C ILE A 26 -5.52 -6.86 6.07
N GLU A 27 -6.73 -7.31 6.38
CA GLU A 27 -7.07 -8.74 6.38
C GLU A 27 -6.84 -9.39 5.00
N VAL A 28 -7.21 -8.69 3.92
CA VAL A 28 -7.00 -9.18 2.56
C VAL A 28 -5.51 -9.27 2.21
N ILE A 29 -4.73 -8.24 2.53
CA ILE A 29 -3.29 -8.20 2.24
C ILE A 29 -2.54 -9.25 3.08
N GLU A 30 -2.78 -9.30 4.39
CA GLU A 30 -2.17 -10.28 5.29
C GLU A 30 -2.45 -11.70 4.82
N LYS A 31 -3.72 -12.01 4.51
CA LYS A 31 -4.09 -13.33 3.99
C LYS A 31 -3.39 -13.65 2.68
N HIS A 32 -3.26 -12.68 1.78
CA HIS A 32 -2.60 -12.87 0.50
C HIS A 32 -1.10 -13.16 0.65
N ILE A 33 -0.40 -12.38 1.47
CA ILE A 33 1.02 -12.56 1.76
C ILE A 33 1.23 -13.90 2.47
N GLU A 34 0.44 -14.20 3.49
CA GLU A 34 0.54 -15.43 4.27
C GLU A 34 0.34 -16.67 3.38
N THR A 35 -0.71 -16.67 2.56
CA THR A 35 -0.99 -17.78 1.63
C THR A 35 0.17 -17.96 0.65
N SER A 36 0.67 -16.87 0.08
CA SER A 36 1.78 -16.89 -0.87
C SER A 36 3.07 -17.42 -0.24
N LEU A 37 3.40 -17.02 0.98
CA LEU A 37 4.60 -17.46 1.67
C LEU A 37 4.48 -18.89 2.19
N LYS A 38 3.31 -19.30 2.69
CA LYS A 38 3.04 -20.70 3.08
C LYS A 38 3.23 -21.68 1.92
N THR A 39 2.91 -21.28 0.69
CA THR A 39 3.14 -22.14 -0.49
C THR A 39 4.61 -22.35 -0.81
N LYS A 40 5.48 -21.41 -0.42
CA LYS A 40 6.93 -21.45 -0.68
C LYS A 40 7.74 -21.96 0.52
N MET A 41 7.22 -21.81 1.73
CA MET A 41 7.88 -22.13 2.99
C MET A 41 6.90 -22.84 3.92
N ALA A 42 7.12 -24.14 4.13
CA ALA A 42 6.34 -24.91 5.08
C ALA A 42 6.52 -24.39 6.51
N GLY A 43 5.42 -24.23 7.24
CA GLY A 43 5.44 -23.72 8.61
C GLY A 43 5.58 -22.19 8.74
N PHE A 44 5.43 -21.44 7.64
CA PHE A 44 5.38 -19.98 7.71
C PHE A 44 4.23 -19.50 8.61
N SER A 45 4.54 -18.55 9.51
CA SER A 45 3.59 -17.89 10.40
C SER A 45 3.67 -16.38 10.17
N MET A 46 2.55 -15.77 9.78
CA MET A 46 2.48 -14.32 9.58
C MET A 46 2.77 -13.56 10.89
N GLU A 47 2.24 -14.06 12.02
CA GLU A 47 2.47 -13.45 13.33
C GLU A 47 3.96 -13.39 13.69
N SER A 48 4.70 -14.48 13.46
CA SER A 48 6.15 -14.51 13.71
C SER A 48 6.91 -13.61 12.74
N PHE A 49 6.44 -13.49 11.51
CA PHE A 49 7.04 -12.62 10.51
C PHE A 49 6.87 -11.13 10.88
N ILE A 50 5.66 -10.70 11.27
CA ILE A 50 5.40 -9.32 11.70
C ILE A 50 6.27 -8.94 12.90
N ARG A 51 6.37 -9.80 13.92
CA ARG A 51 7.25 -9.55 15.08
C ARG A 51 8.72 -9.38 14.67
N LEU A 52 9.18 -10.19 13.72
CA LEU A 52 10.54 -10.06 13.19
C LEU A 52 10.75 -8.75 12.42
N LEU A 53 9.71 -8.26 11.72
CA LEU A 53 9.74 -6.97 11.03
C LEU A 53 9.85 -5.82 12.04
N GLU A 54 9.05 -5.85 13.11
CA GLU A 54 9.08 -4.84 14.16
C GLU A 54 10.42 -4.80 14.89
N ASP A 55 10.95 -5.96 15.29
CA ASP A 55 12.22 -6.08 16.02
C ASP A 55 13.42 -5.58 15.20
N ARG A 56 13.35 -5.69 13.87
CA ARG A 56 14.44 -5.28 12.99
C ARG A 56 14.17 -3.94 12.31
N ARG A 57 13.14 -3.21 12.70
CA ARG A 57 12.75 -1.92 12.07
C ARG A 57 13.93 -0.98 11.84
N ASP A 58 14.85 -0.89 12.80
CA ASP A 58 16.02 0.01 12.74
C ASP A 58 17.22 -0.54 11.95
N GLY A 59 17.21 -1.84 11.59
CA GLY A 59 18.29 -2.53 10.88
C GLY A 59 17.90 -3.08 9.50
N LEU A 60 16.64 -2.92 9.09
CA LEU A 60 16.13 -3.33 7.79
C LEU A 60 16.29 -2.17 6.79
N GLU A 61 17.52 -1.90 6.36
CA GLU A 61 17.82 -0.97 5.25
C GLU A 61 17.44 -1.59 3.90
N GLY A 62 16.14 -1.80 3.65
CA GLY A 62 15.67 -2.40 2.41
C GLY A 62 14.34 -1.84 1.93
N GLU A 63 14.33 -1.37 0.68
CA GLU A 63 13.16 -0.91 -0.08
C GLU A 63 11.95 -1.87 0.04
N VAL A 64 12.21 -3.18 0.08
CA VAL A 64 11.16 -4.21 0.21
C VAL A 64 10.46 -4.15 1.57
N PHE A 65 11.19 -3.84 2.65
CA PHE A 65 10.62 -3.76 4.00
C PHE A 65 9.87 -2.46 4.20
N GLU A 66 10.41 -1.34 3.71
CA GLU A 66 9.67 -0.07 3.66
C GLU A 66 8.35 -0.24 2.92
N MET A 67 8.38 -0.91 1.75
CA MET A 67 7.16 -1.25 1.00
C MET A 67 6.19 -2.08 1.84
N LEU A 68 6.65 -3.10 2.57
CA LEU A 68 5.78 -3.90 3.45
C LEU A 68 5.16 -3.07 4.57
N PHE A 69 5.90 -2.12 5.15
CA PHE A 69 5.37 -1.21 6.17
C PHE A 69 4.32 -0.25 5.62
N THR A 70 4.42 0.16 4.35
CA THR A 70 3.37 1.00 3.74
C THR A 70 1.99 0.32 3.71
N PHE A 71 1.94 -1.01 3.71
CA PHE A 71 0.67 -1.74 3.76
C PHE A 71 -0.04 -1.61 5.11
N SER A 72 0.68 -1.37 6.21
CA SER A 72 0.09 -1.14 7.53
C SER A 72 -0.04 0.35 7.89
N ASP A 73 0.36 1.25 6.99
CA ASP A 73 0.25 2.69 7.18
C ASP A 73 -1.10 3.20 6.66
N PHE A 74 -1.90 3.77 7.58
CA PHE A 74 -3.21 4.32 7.24
C PHE A 74 -3.13 5.55 6.31
N ILE A 75 -2.10 6.39 6.44
CA ILE A 75 -1.92 7.56 5.60
C ILE A 75 -1.61 7.12 4.16
N ALA A 76 -0.65 6.21 3.99
CA ALA A 76 -0.34 5.65 2.67
C ALA A 76 -1.56 4.95 2.04
N PHE A 77 -2.33 4.23 2.84
CA PHE A 77 -3.58 3.62 2.41
C PHE A 77 -4.62 4.65 1.93
N LYS A 78 -4.78 5.75 2.66
CA LYS A 78 -5.73 6.82 2.29
C LYS A 78 -5.30 7.48 0.98
N GLU A 79 -4.03 7.85 0.85
CA GLU A 79 -3.47 8.44 -0.37
C GLU A 79 -3.69 7.52 -1.57
N MET A 80 -3.43 6.22 -1.43
CA MET A 80 -3.68 5.23 -2.48
C MET A 80 -5.15 5.23 -2.96
N PHE A 81 -6.11 5.39 -2.04
CA PHE A 81 -7.52 5.50 -2.41
C PHE A 81 -7.88 6.82 -3.09
N LEU A 82 -7.26 7.93 -2.68
CA LEU A 82 -7.43 9.25 -3.30
C LEU A 82 -6.85 9.27 -4.72
N ASP A 83 -5.65 8.72 -4.92
CA ASP A 83 -5.03 8.54 -6.24
C ASP A 83 -5.91 7.70 -7.15
N TYR A 84 -6.42 6.59 -6.62
CA TYR A 84 -7.31 5.72 -7.37
C TYR A 84 -8.62 6.42 -7.75
N LYS A 85 -9.18 7.24 -6.86
CA LYS A 85 -10.34 8.08 -7.13
C LYS A 85 -10.05 9.12 -8.22
N ALA A 86 -8.93 9.83 -8.12
CA ALA A 86 -8.52 10.81 -9.12
C ALA A 86 -8.33 10.16 -10.51
N MET A 87 -7.77 8.94 -10.55
CA MET A 87 -7.67 8.16 -11.78
C MET A 87 -9.05 7.81 -12.36
N LYS A 88 -10.03 7.46 -11.51
CA LYS A 88 -11.40 7.16 -11.94
C LYS A 88 -12.17 8.39 -12.43
N GLU A 89 -11.91 9.54 -11.84
CA GLU A 89 -12.53 10.82 -12.19
C GLU A 89 -11.83 11.52 -13.37
N GLY A 90 -10.67 11.00 -13.81
CA GLY A 90 -9.86 11.60 -14.87
C GLY A 90 -9.15 12.89 -14.43
N THR A 91 -8.99 13.09 -13.12
CA THR A 91 -8.32 14.23 -12.50
C THR A 91 -6.90 13.90 -12.05
N ALA A 92 -6.45 12.65 -12.22
CA ALA A 92 -5.09 12.23 -11.94
C ALA A 92 -4.07 13.07 -12.73
N VAL A 93 -2.97 13.41 -12.07
CA VAL A 93 -1.89 14.21 -12.67
C VAL A 93 -1.27 13.43 -13.84
N ASP A 94 -1.29 14.02 -15.03
CA ASP A 94 -0.66 13.44 -16.21
C ASP A 94 0.84 13.75 -16.25
N PHE A 95 1.66 12.77 -15.83
CA PHE A 95 3.12 12.86 -15.88
C PHE A 95 3.72 12.58 -17.27
N SER A 96 2.90 12.25 -18.28
CA SER A 96 3.40 11.93 -19.63
C SER A 96 4.17 13.08 -20.28
N SER A 97 3.87 14.32 -19.88
CA SER A 97 4.55 15.52 -20.35
C SER A 97 5.93 15.76 -19.71
N GLY A 98 6.20 15.17 -18.54
CA GLY A 98 7.42 15.39 -17.75
C GLY A 98 8.54 14.37 -17.97
N ILE A 99 8.22 13.19 -18.50
CA ILE A 99 9.20 12.13 -18.79
C ILE A 99 9.57 12.19 -20.27
N GLN A 100 10.58 12.99 -20.61
CA GLN A 100 11.16 13.00 -21.95
C GLN A 100 12.40 12.11 -22.01
N ILE A 101 12.30 11.00 -22.75
CA ILE A 101 13.47 10.17 -23.08
C ILE A 101 14.26 10.92 -24.15
N THR A 102 15.40 11.48 -23.77
CA THR A 102 16.37 12.06 -24.71
C THR A 102 17.52 11.08 -24.91
N HIS A 103 17.91 10.86 -26.17
CA HIS A 103 19.05 10.01 -26.49
C HIS A 103 20.35 10.69 -26.03
N LEU A 104 21.22 9.94 -25.34
CA LEU A 104 22.58 10.39 -25.06
C LEU A 104 23.35 10.46 -26.39
N THR A 105 23.60 11.67 -26.88
CA THR A 105 24.55 11.87 -27.98
C THR A 105 25.97 11.75 -27.43
N SER A 106 26.74 10.77 -27.94
CA SER A 106 28.18 10.61 -27.68
C SER A 106 29.02 11.69 -28.37
#